data_AF-A0A7G8BUQ3-F1
#
_entry.id   AF-A0A7G8BUQ3-F1
#
_cell.length_a   1.000
_cell.length_b   1.000
_cell.length_c   1.000
_cell.angle_alpha   90.00
_cell.angle_beta   90.00
_cell.angle_gamma   90.00
#
_symmetry.space_group_name_H-M   'P 1'
#
loop_
_entity.id
_entity.type
_entity.pdbx_description
1 polymer ?
#
loop_
_entity_poly.entity_id
_entity_poly.type
_entity_poly.pdbx_seq_one_letter_code
_entity_poly.pdbx_strand_id
1 'polypeptide(L)'
;MQTPTGRSLLRIALTSALALPLALTGCSSSSSQAASATTLPQQQQEALNAARQQLDMIPPPSKTRYMAISTLSSWENPYLTVQGSMVTLHVLMADGNTSSLGQGGMLRPVGARRRNLDVRINDLPTALNAIPQNAWPYGRVIAVEEAHGVPVNARPEVRRNVETVLKTLGDLGVVAYEWNDTGRGL
;
A
#
# COMPACT_ATOMS: atom_id res chain seq x y z
N MET A 1 47.86 42.35 13.02
CA MET A 1 48.81 42.61 11.92
C MET A 1 48.02 42.89 10.66
N GLN A 2 48.38 43.97 9.98
CA GLN A 2 47.58 44.75 9.03
C GLN A 2 48.28 44.72 7.66
N THR A 3 47.47 44.73 6.58
CA THR A 3 47.73 45.09 5.16
C THR A 3 48.54 44.13 4.25
N PRO A 4 48.52 44.25 2.90
CA PRO A 4 47.69 45.13 2.03
C PRO A 4 47.00 44.47 0.80
N THR A 5 45.96 45.17 0.40
CA THR A 5 45.40 45.49 -0.93
C THR A 5 46.30 45.30 -2.18
N GLY A 6 45.69 44.77 -3.25
CA GLY A 6 46.19 44.90 -4.63
C GLY A 6 45.04 45.28 -5.58
N ARG A 7 44.98 46.58 -5.95
CA ARG A 7 44.14 47.12 -7.04
C ARG A 7 44.92 47.00 -8.34
N SER A 8 44.27 46.61 -9.45
CA SER A 8 44.80 46.87 -10.79
C SER A 8 43.72 47.41 -11.72
N LEU A 9 44.12 48.45 -12.44
CA LEU A 9 43.31 49.39 -13.20
C LEU A 9 43.17 48.94 -14.67
N LEU A 10 41.95 49.14 -15.18
CA LEU A 10 41.57 49.60 -16.52
C LEU A 10 42.64 49.56 -17.64
N ARG A 11 42.33 48.86 -18.74
CA ARG A 11 42.61 49.36 -20.09
C ARG A 11 41.40 49.15 -21.01
N ILE A 12 40.85 50.28 -21.44
CA ILE A 12 39.88 50.43 -22.52
C ILE A 12 40.63 50.29 -23.85
N ALA A 13 40.09 49.53 -24.79
CA ALA A 13 40.34 49.73 -26.22
C ALA A 13 39.03 49.48 -26.98
N LEU A 14 38.46 50.58 -27.50
CA LEU A 14 37.45 50.59 -28.55
C LEU A 14 38.06 50.08 -29.85
N THR A 15 37.33 49.25 -30.62
CA THR A 15 37.16 49.44 -32.08
C THR A 15 36.04 48.54 -32.64
N SER A 16 34.96 49.22 -33.05
CA SER A 16 34.27 49.13 -34.35
C SER A 16 33.72 47.80 -34.90
N ALA A 17 32.40 47.67 -34.77
CA ALA A 17 31.40 47.39 -35.81
C ALA A 17 31.65 46.32 -36.90
N LEU A 18 30.82 45.27 -36.87
CA LEU A 18 30.18 44.75 -38.08
C LEU A 18 28.78 44.20 -37.73
N ALA A 19 27.77 44.77 -38.38
CA ALA A 19 26.37 44.39 -38.24
C ALA A 19 26.05 43.13 -39.08
N LEU A 20 25.23 42.22 -38.52
CA LEU A 20 24.41 41.28 -39.28
C LEU A 20 23.20 40.85 -38.41
N PRO A 21 21.94 41.01 -38.86
CA PRO A 21 20.78 40.62 -38.07
C PRO A 21 20.44 39.15 -38.33
N LEU A 22 20.60 38.28 -37.34
CA LEU A 22 19.91 36.99 -37.34
C LEU A 22 18.58 37.16 -36.58
N ALA A 23 17.49 37.03 -37.33
CA ALA A 23 16.14 36.96 -36.80
C ALA A 23 16.01 35.73 -35.87
N LEU A 24 15.93 35.99 -34.56
CA LEU A 24 15.46 35.01 -33.59
C LEU A 24 13.93 35.05 -33.63
N THR A 25 13.34 34.06 -34.28
CA THR A 25 11.92 33.71 -34.13
C THR A 25 11.69 33.30 -32.68
N GLY A 26 11.25 34.26 -31.86
CA GLY A 26 10.75 34.01 -30.52
C GLY A 26 9.40 33.32 -30.59
N CYS A 27 9.39 31.99 -30.62
CA CYS A 27 8.19 31.23 -30.24
C CYS A 27 8.06 31.33 -28.71
N SER A 28 7.31 32.33 -28.25
CA SER A 28 6.78 32.33 -26.88
C SER A 28 5.75 31.20 -26.78
N SER A 29 6.22 29.99 -26.54
CA SER A 29 5.40 28.97 -25.90
C SER A 29 5.21 29.43 -24.46
N SER A 30 4.11 30.14 -24.22
CA SER A 30 3.59 30.33 -22.87
C SER A 30 3.21 28.95 -22.34
N SER A 31 4.19 28.23 -21.82
CA SER A 31 3.95 27.10 -20.94
C SER A 31 3.31 27.66 -19.69
N SER A 32 1.98 27.68 -19.69
CA SER A 32 1.16 27.92 -18.51
C SER A 32 1.41 26.81 -17.49
N GLN A 33 2.54 26.89 -16.78
CA GLN A 33 2.70 26.22 -15.49
C GLN A 33 1.90 27.04 -14.48
N ALA A 34 0.59 26.80 -14.47
CA ALA A 34 -0.31 27.30 -13.44
C ALA A 34 -0.78 26.12 -12.60
N ALA A 35 -0.38 26.16 -11.32
CA ALA A 35 -1.02 25.53 -10.16
C ALA A 35 -0.95 23.99 -10.02
N SER A 36 0.21 23.50 -9.58
CA SER A 36 0.31 22.28 -8.75
C SER A 36 -0.20 22.58 -7.34
N ALA A 37 -1.52 22.64 -7.14
CA ALA A 37 -2.11 22.79 -5.81
C ALA A 37 -3.36 21.90 -5.56
N THR A 38 -3.72 21.02 -6.50
CA THR A 38 -4.90 20.15 -6.40
C THR A 38 -4.60 18.66 -6.69
N THR A 39 -3.33 18.26 -6.78
CA THR A 39 -2.96 16.92 -7.29
C THR A 39 -2.95 15.80 -6.25
N LEU A 40 -2.81 16.11 -4.95
CA LEU A 40 -2.65 15.08 -3.91
C LEU A 40 -3.87 14.15 -3.79
N PRO A 41 -5.14 14.63 -3.72
CA PRO A 41 -6.30 13.74 -3.62
C PRO A 41 -6.50 12.92 -4.90
N GLN A 42 -6.20 13.52 -6.06
CA GLN A 42 -6.40 12.90 -7.36
C GLN A 42 -5.40 11.77 -7.60
N GLN A 43 -4.12 11.99 -7.27
CA GLN A 43 -3.07 10.98 -7.35
C GLN A 43 -3.33 9.80 -6.39
N GLN A 44 -3.85 10.06 -5.19
CA GLN A 44 -4.21 9.00 -4.25
C GLN A 44 -5.38 8.16 -4.75
N GLN A 45 -6.39 8.80 -5.36
CA GLN A 45 -7.52 8.10 -5.96
C GLN A 45 -7.09 7.24 -7.15
N GLU A 46 -6.19 7.73 -8.00
CA GLU A 46 -5.62 6.97 -9.11
C GLU A 46 -4.84 5.74 -8.61
N ALA A 47 -4.05 5.89 -7.55
CA ALA A 47 -3.34 4.77 -6.92
C ALA A 47 -4.30 3.71 -6.35
N LEU A 48 -5.40 4.13 -5.71
CA LEU A 48 -6.45 3.21 -5.24
C LEU A 48 -7.16 2.49 -6.40
N ASN A 49 -7.46 3.21 -7.48
CA ASN A 49 -8.10 2.61 -8.67
C ASN A 49 -7.18 1.58 -9.33
N ALA A 50 -5.88 1.88 -9.46
CA ALA A 50 -4.88 0.94 -9.97
C ALA A 50 -4.75 -0.28 -9.06
N ALA A 51 -4.78 -0.08 -7.73
CA ALA A 51 -4.78 -1.17 -6.76
C ALA A 51 -6.00 -2.08 -6.91
N ARG A 52 -7.20 -1.49 -7.06
CA ARG A 52 -8.43 -2.24 -7.31
C ARG A 52 -8.33 -3.09 -8.57
N GLN A 53 -7.85 -2.52 -9.68
CA GLN A 53 -7.68 -3.26 -10.94
C GLN A 53 -6.72 -4.45 -10.82
N GLN A 54 -5.65 -4.30 -10.04
CA GLN A 54 -4.71 -5.40 -9.79
C GLN A 54 -5.36 -6.52 -8.98
N LEU A 55 -6.14 -6.16 -7.94
CA LEU A 55 -6.87 -7.12 -7.13
C LEU A 55 -8.03 -7.78 -7.89
N ASP A 56 -8.59 -7.13 -8.90
CA ASP A 56 -9.65 -7.69 -9.76
C ASP A 56 -9.20 -8.95 -10.52
N MET A 57 -7.88 -9.17 -10.69
CA MET A 57 -7.31 -10.40 -11.24
C MET A 57 -7.52 -11.63 -10.34
N ILE A 58 -7.78 -11.42 -9.05
CA ILE A 58 -8.14 -12.50 -8.13
C ILE A 58 -9.59 -12.94 -8.43
N PRO A 59 -9.92 -14.23 -8.41
CA PRO A 59 -11.31 -14.66 -8.59
C PRO A 59 -12.25 -14.05 -7.55
N PRO A 60 -13.54 -13.84 -7.89
CA PRO A 60 -14.54 -13.41 -6.91
C PRO A 60 -14.61 -14.40 -5.74
N PRO A 61 -14.93 -13.94 -4.53
CA PRO A 61 -14.91 -14.77 -3.34
C PRO A 61 -15.99 -15.85 -3.36
N SER A 62 -15.62 -17.03 -2.89
CA SER A 62 -16.51 -18.19 -2.82
C SER A 62 -17.04 -18.37 -1.40
N LYS A 63 -18.31 -17.98 -1.17
CA LYS A 63 -18.96 -18.05 0.15
C LYS A 63 -18.91 -19.45 0.78
N THR A 64 -19.18 -20.48 -0.01
CA THR A 64 -19.11 -21.88 0.45
C THR A 64 -17.73 -22.27 0.97
N ARG A 65 -16.65 -21.73 0.39
CA ARG A 65 -15.28 -22.04 0.81
C ARG A 65 -14.94 -21.39 2.15
N TYR A 66 -15.07 -20.07 2.26
CA TYR A 66 -14.61 -19.38 3.46
C TYR A 66 -15.56 -19.54 4.66
N MET A 67 -16.87 -19.75 4.45
CA MET A 67 -17.82 -19.97 5.55
C MET A 67 -17.68 -21.34 6.21
N ALA A 68 -17.03 -22.30 5.55
CA ALA A 68 -16.76 -23.61 6.14
C ALA A 68 -15.63 -23.57 7.18
N ILE A 69 -14.90 -22.45 7.28
CA ILE A 69 -13.75 -22.29 8.16
C ILE A 69 -14.22 -21.69 9.48
N SER A 70 -14.03 -22.44 10.57
CA SER A 70 -14.49 -22.06 11.91
C SER A 70 -13.40 -21.49 12.81
N THR A 71 -12.13 -21.56 12.40
CA THR A 71 -10.99 -21.05 13.18
C THR A 71 -10.03 -20.24 12.31
N LEU A 72 -9.47 -19.15 12.87
CA LEU A 72 -8.46 -18.31 12.21
C LEU A 72 -7.15 -19.08 11.94
N SER A 73 -6.87 -20.13 12.72
CA SER A 73 -5.73 -21.04 12.49
C SER A 73 -5.88 -21.83 11.19
N SER A 74 -7.10 -22.21 10.82
CA SER A 74 -7.40 -22.91 9.55
C SER A 74 -7.68 -21.97 8.38
N TRP A 75 -7.69 -20.65 8.61
CA TRP A 75 -7.88 -19.65 7.55
C TRP A 75 -6.61 -19.54 6.69
N GLU A 76 -6.75 -19.79 5.38
CA GLU A 76 -5.62 -19.78 4.45
C GLU A 76 -5.48 -18.49 3.63
N ASN A 77 -6.59 -17.78 3.38
CA ASN A 77 -6.55 -16.47 2.75
C ASN A 77 -5.78 -15.46 3.63
N PRO A 78 -5.42 -14.28 3.10
CA PRO A 78 -4.90 -13.21 3.94
C PRO A 78 -5.97 -12.79 4.97
N TYR A 79 -5.54 -12.43 6.17
CA TYR A 79 -6.41 -11.84 7.18
C TYR A 79 -5.69 -10.71 7.91
N LEU A 80 -6.48 -9.84 8.53
CA LEU A 80 -6.01 -8.63 9.18
C LEU A 80 -6.36 -8.68 10.67
N THR A 81 -5.41 -8.31 11.51
CA THR A 81 -5.68 -7.95 12.91
C THR A 81 -5.44 -6.46 13.07
N VAL A 82 -6.50 -5.72 13.40
CA VAL A 82 -6.46 -4.25 13.50
C VAL A 82 -6.06 -3.83 14.91
N GLN A 83 -5.05 -2.97 15.02
CA GLN A 83 -4.43 -2.54 16.28
C GLN A 83 -4.09 -1.05 16.23
N GLY A 84 -4.58 -0.23 17.17
CA GLY A 84 -4.22 1.20 17.21
C GLY A 84 -4.17 1.80 15.80
N SER A 85 -3.06 2.45 15.41
CA SER A 85 -2.85 3.03 14.07
C SER A 85 -2.30 2.08 13.00
N MET A 86 -2.15 0.79 13.30
CA MET A 86 -1.51 -0.22 12.46
C MET A 86 -2.46 -1.39 12.19
N VAL A 87 -2.12 -2.18 11.17
CA VAL A 87 -2.79 -3.43 10.87
C VAL A 87 -1.72 -4.49 10.71
N THR A 88 -1.87 -5.59 11.43
CA THR A 88 -1.05 -6.78 11.17
C THR A 88 -1.71 -7.57 10.05
N LEU A 89 -1.04 -7.63 8.90
CA LEU A 89 -1.42 -8.44 7.76
C LEU A 89 -0.77 -9.82 7.88
N HIS A 90 -1.60 -10.85 7.95
CA HIS A 90 -1.18 -12.23 8.01
C HIS A 90 -1.33 -12.89 6.65
N VAL A 91 -0.23 -13.43 6.11
CA VAL A 91 -0.22 -14.07 4.78
C VAL A 91 0.37 -15.47 4.89
N LEU A 92 -0.34 -16.47 4.38
CA LEU A 92 0.20 -17.82 4.25
C LEU A 92 1.11 -17.91 3.01
N MET A 93 2.38 -18.22 3.22
CA MET A 93 3.32 -18.41 2.11
C MET A 93 3.24 -19.81 1.52
N ALA A 94 3.47 -19.91 0.21
CA ALA A 94 3.64 -21.20 -0.45
C ALA A 94 4.78 -21.99 0.20
N ASP A 95 4.65 -23.31 0.19
CA ASP A 95 5.73 -24.17 0.65
C ASP A 95 6.85 -24.18 -0.40
N GLY A 96 8.04 -23.71 -0.01
CA GLY A 96 9.20 -23.64 -0.90
C GLY A 96 9.90 -24.99 -1.12
N ASN A 97 9.51 -26.04 -0.39
CA ASN A 97 10.12 -27.36 -0.51
C ASN A 97 9.38 -28.21 -1.57
N THR A 98 10.13 -28.64 -2.58
CA THR A 98 9.64 -29.36 -3.77
C THR A 98 9.33 -30.84 -3.52
N SER A 99 9.72 -31.40 -2.37
CA SER A 99 9.40 -32.77 -1.98
C SER A 99 7.98 -32.87 -1.41
N SER A 100 7.29 -33.98 -1.67
CA SER A 100 5.99 -34.30 -1.06
C SER A 100 6.10 -34.85 0.37
N LEU A 101 7.31 -35.19 0.82
CA LEU A 101 7.53 -35.79 2.14
C LEU A 101 7.14 -34.80 3.26
N GLY A 102 6.23 -35.22 4.13
CA GLY A 102 5.84 -34.48 5.34
C GLY A 102 4.94 -33.28 5.11
N GLN A 103 4.43 -33.06 3.88
CA GLN A 103 3.51 -31.96 3.59
C GLN A 103 2.26 -32.00 4.49
N GLY A 104 1.96 -30.90 5.17
CA GLY A 104 0.81 -30.79 6.08
C GLY A 104 0.93 -31.62 7.36
N GLY A 105 2.06 -32.31 7.58
CA GLY A 105 2.35 -33.08 8.78
C GLY A 105 3.08 -32.27 9.86
N MET A 106 3.45 -32.95 10.94
CA MET A 106 4.15 -32.36 12.10
C MET A 106 5.46 -31.66 11.73
N LEU A 107 6.18 -32.16 10.73
CA LEU A 107 7.46 -31.59 10.29
C LEU A 107 7.31 -30.37 9.39
N ARG A 108 6.13 -30.18 8.75
CA ARG A 108 5.84 -29.06 7.85
C ARG A 108 4.42 -28.53 8.08
N PRO A 109 4.14 -27.97 9.27
CA PRO A 109 2.83 -27.45 9.58
C PRO A 109 2.52 -26.21 8.73
N VAL A 110 1.27 -26.10 8.27
CA VAL A 110 0.81 -24.96 7.46
C VAL A 110 1.00 -23.62 8.19
N GLY A 111 0.72 -23.58 9.49
CA GLY A 111 0.83 -22.36 10.30
C GLY A 111 2.24 -21.77 10.39
N ALA A 112 3.29 -22.59 10.31
CA ALA A 112 4.67 -22.09 10.34
C ALA A 112 5.06 -21.28 9.09
N ARG A 113 4.29 -21.39 8.01
CA ARG A 113 4.49 -20.61 6.78
C ARG A 113 3.79 -19.26 6.81
N ARG A 114 3.06 -18.94 7.88
CA ARG A 114 2.38 -17.66 8.03
C ARG A 114 3.40 -16.57 8.32
N ARG A 115 3.36 -15.50 7.53
CA ARG A 115 4.14 -14.28 7.76
C ARG A 115 3.22 -13.18 8.25
N ASN A 116 3.69 -12.43 9.24
CA ASN A 116 3.00 -11.28 9.80
C ASN A 116 3.73 -10.02 9.35
N LEU A 117 2.99 -9.07 8.80
CA LEU A 117 3.50 -7.79 8.32
C LEU A 117 2.74 -6.68 9.03
N ASP A 118 3.43 -5.83 9.78
CA ASP A 118 2.79 -4.66 10.38
C ASP A 118 2.79 -3.52 9.37
N VAL A 119 1.59 -3.09 8.97
CA VAL A 119 1.37 -2.11 7.91
C VAL A 119 0.57 -0.94 8.46
N ARG A 120 0.87 0.28 8.02
CA ARG A 120 0.03 1.44 8.30
C ARG A 120 -1.29 1.31 7.54
N ILE A 121 -2.39 1.77 8.13
CA ILE A 121 -3.72 1.68 7.49
C ILE A 121 -3.73 2.29 6.08
N ASN A 122 -3.04 3.43 5.88
CA ASN A 122 -2.96 4.10 4.58
C ASN A 122 -2.15 3.34 3.53
N ASP A 123 -1.23 2.47 3.96
CA ASP A 123 -0.37 1.67 3.07
C ASP A 123 -0.97 0.28 2.79
N LEU A 124 -2.13 -0.04 3.39
CA LEU A 124 -2.85 -1.30 3.20
C LEU A 124 -3.11 -1.62 1.72
N PRO A 125 -3.58 -0.69 0.86
CA PRO A 125 -3.78 -0.98 -0.56
C PRO A 125 -2.52 -1.51 -1.25
N THR A 126 -1.38 -0.88 -0.98
CA THR A 126 -0.08 -1.27 -1.54
C THR A 126 0.35 -2.63 -1.02
N ALA A 127 0.19 -2.88 0.28
CA ALA A 127 0.54 -4.16 0.90
C ALA A 127 -0.31 -5.31 0.35
N LEU A 128 -1.61 -5.11 0.13
CA LEU A 128 -2.49 -6.13 -0.44
C LEU A 128 -2.15 -6.48 -1.89
N ASN A 129 -1.75 -5.50 -2.71
CA ASN A 129 -1.30 -5.76 -4.08
C ASN A 129 0.01 -6.56 -4.17
N ALA A 130 0.86 -6.46 -3.15
CA ALA A 130 2.10 -7.22 -3.08
C ALA A 130 1.88 -8.71 -2.76
N ILE A 131 0.66 -9.09 -2.36
CA ILE A 131 0.31 -10.47 -2.05
C ILE A 131 0.18 -11.27 -3.37
N PRO A 132 0.88 -12.41 -3.50
CA PRO A 132 0.78 -13.22 -4.70
C PRO A 132 -0.61 -13.86 -4.84
N GLN A 133 -1.08 -14.06 -6.08
CA GLN A 133 -2.43 -14.58 -6.37
C GLN A 133 -2.71 -15.96 -5.77
N ASN A 134 -1.68 -16.80 -5.59
CA ASN A 134 -1.81 -18.13 -5.00
C ASN A 134 -2.12 -18.10 -3.50
N ALA A 135 -2.00 -16.96 -2.83
CA ALA A 135 -2.38 -16.80 -1.42
C ALA A 135 -3.89 -16.58 -1.23
N TRP A 136 -4.70 -16.66 -2.29
CA TRP A 136 -6.15 -16.41 -2.28
C TRP A 136 -7.01 -17.64 -2.61
N PRO A 137 -6.85 -18.78 -1.90
CA PRO A 137 -7.59 -20.00 -2.19
C PRO A 137 -9.12 -19.86 -2.09
N TYR A 138 -9.66 -18.84 -1.41
CA TYR A 138 -11.10 -18.61 -1.29
C TYR A 138 -11.62 -17.49 -2.22
N GLY A 139 -10.76 -16.99 -3.11
CA GLY A 139 -11.01 -15.78 -3.90
C GLY A 139 -10.77 -14.51 -3.09
N ARG A 140 -11.22 -13.37 -3.60
CA ARG A 140 -10.95 -12.04 -3.05
C ARG A 140 -11.78 -11.71 -1.78
N VAL A 141 -11.45 -12.40 -0.69
CA VAL A 141 -12.01 -12.22 0.65
C VAL A 141 -10.91 -12.14 1.69
N ILE A 142 -11.04 -11.24 2.67
CA ILE A 142 -10.11 -11.08 3.79
C ILE A 142 -10.91 -11.16 5.09
N ALA A 143 -10.44 -11.97 6.04
CA ALA A 143 -10.97 -11.93 7.39
C ALA A 143 -10.38 -10.74 8.16
N VAL A 144 -11.19 -10.05 8.96
CA VAL A 144 -10.78 -8.87 9.74
C VAL A 144 -11.13 -9.11 11.19
N GLU A 145 -10.13 -9.03 12.06
CA GLU A 145 -10.26 -9.22 13.50
C GLU A 145 -9.81 -7.95 14.24
N GLU A 146 -10.53 -7.61 15.30
CA GLU A 146 -10.08 -6.61 16.28
C GLU A 146 -9.06 -7.24 17.22
N ALA A 147 -7.94 -6.56 17.47
CA ALA A 147 -6.94 -7.11 18.39
C ALA A 147 -7.49 -7.37 19.79
N HIS A 148 -7.17 -8.54 20.34
CA HIS A 148 -7.53 -8.86 21.72
C HIS A 148 -6.65 -8.10 22.72
N GLY A 149 -7.19 -7.84 23.91
CA GLY A 149 -6.43 -7.21 25.00
C GLY A 149 -6.25 -5.69 24.86
N VAL A 150 -6.97 -5.03 23.95
CA VAL A 150 -6.93 -3.56 23.80
C VAL A 150 -7.43 -2.89 25.09
N PRO A 151 -6.66 -1.94 25.65
CA PRO A 151 -7.04 -1.23 26.87
C PRO A 151 -8.31 -0.39 26.63
N VAL A 152 -9.16 -0.25 27.65
CA VAL A 152 -10.52 0.31 27.51
C VAL A 152 -10.52 1.71 26.87
N ASN A 153 -9.51 2.52 27.15
CA ASN A 153 -9.35 3.86 26.59
C ASN A 153 -9.03 3.87 25.08
N ALA A 154 -8.41 2.82 24.54
CA ALA A 154 -8.03 2.73 23.13
C ALA A 154 -9.08 2.03 22.24
N ARG A 155 -10.04 1.30 22.83
CA ARG A 155 -11.09 0.59 22.08
C ARG A 155 -11.88 1.47 21.08
N PRO A 156 -12.26 2.73 21.41
CA PRO A 156 -12.96 3.58 20.45
C PRO A 156 -12.11 3.92 19.23
N GLU A 157 -10.80 4.06 19.40
CA GLU A 157 -9.87 4.28 18.30
C GLU A 157 -9.77 3.04 17.42
N VAL A 158 -9.57 1.87 18.02
CA VAL A 158 -9.47 0.61 17.27
C VAL A 158 -10.73 0.35 16.45
N ARG A 159 -11.93 0.59 17.01
CA ARG A 159 -13.19 0.44 16.26
C ARG A 159 -13.28 1.35 15.03
N ARG A 160 -12.89 2.63 15.15
CA ARG A 160 -12.85 3.56 14.00
C ARG A 160 -11.85 3.09 12.94
N ASN A 161 -10.76 2.49 13.38
CA ASN A 161 -9.74 1.97 12.48
C ASN A 161 -10.21 0.68 11.79
N VAL A 162 -10.98 -0.18 12.48
CA VAL A 162 -11.68 -1.31 11.85
C VAL A 162 -12.64 -0.80 10.77
N GLU A 163 -13.48 0.19 11.07
CA GLU A 163 -14.40 0.78 10.09
C GLU A 163 -13.64 1.36 8.86
N THR A 164 -12.51 2.01 9.11
CA THR A 164 -11.64 2.54 8.05
C THR A 164 -11.09 1.40 7.19
N VAL A 165 -10.59 0.32 7.80
CA VAL A 165 -10.10 -0.87 7.09
C VAL A 165 -11.21 -1.51 6.27
N LEU A 166 -12.40 -1.72 6.84
CA LEU A 166 -13.55 -2.30 6.13
C LEU A 166 -13.93 -1.46 4.92
N LYS A 167 -13.94 -0.13 5.07
CA LYS A 167 -14.17 0.79 3.95
C LYS A 167 -13.09 0.66 2.87
N THR A 168 -11.82 0.69 3.25
CA THR A 168 -10.70 0.54 2.29
C THR A 168 -10.77 -0.79 1.54
N LEU A 169 -11.12 -1.90 2.21
CA LEU A 169 -11.31 -3.19 1.54
C LEU A 169 -12.45 -3.14 0.53
N GLY A 170 -13.59 -2.52 0.88
CA GLY A 170 -14.70 -2.31 -0.05
C GLY A 170 -14.34 -1.45 -1.26
N ASP A 171 -13.59 -0.37 -1.03
CA ASP A 171 -13.07 0.52 -2.09
C ASP A 171 -12.10 -0.22 -3.03
N LEU A 172 -11.40 -1.24 -2.52
CA LEU A 172 -10.54 -2.14 -3.30
C LEU A 172 -11.29 -3.31 -3.94
N GLY A 173 -12.60 -3.43 -3.74
CA GLY A 173 -13.40 -4.54 -4.27
C GLY A 173 -13.14 -5.89 -3.57
N VAL A 174 -12.55 -5.85 -2.37
CA VAL A 174 -12.30 -7.02 -1.53
C VAL A 174 -13.47 -7.21 -0.57
N VAL A 175 -13.98 -8.44 -0.47
CA VAL A 175 -15.00 -8.76 0.53
C VAL A 175 -14.34 -8.88 1.90
N ALA A 176 -14.78 -8.07 2.85
CA ALA A 176 -14.37 -8.19 4.25
C ALA A 176 -15.28 -9.21 4.96
N TYR A 177 -14.66 -10.14 5.68
CA TYR A 177 -15.33 -11.06 6.59
C TYR A 177 -14.96 -10.69 8.02
N GLU A 178 -15.88 -10.07 8.74
CA GLU A 178 -15.64 -9.71 10.14
C GLU A 178 -15.55 -10.97 11.00
N TRP A 179 -14.39 -11.18 11.61
CA TRP A 179 -14.12 -12.30 12.49
C TRP A 179 -14.38 -11.90 13.93
N ASN A 180 -15.33 -12.58 14.55
CA ASN A 180 -15.72 -12.39 15.94
C ASN A 180 -15.32 -13.64 16.71
N ASP A 181 -14.85 -13.53 17.96
CA ASP A 181 -14.48 -14.67 18.83
C ASP A 181 -15.59 -15.74 18.98
N THR A 182 -16.84 -15.41 18.61
CA THR A 182 -17.97 -16.35 18.56
C THR A 182 -18.03 -17.22 17.29
N GLY A 183 -17.06 -17.12 16.38
CA GLY A 183 -17.02 -17.90 15.13
C GLY A 183 -18.18 -17.62 14.17
N ARG A 184 -18.89 -16.50 14.38
CA ARG A 184 -19.98 -16.04 13.52
C ARG A 184 -19.73 -14.59 13.16
N GLY A 185 -19.17 -14.36 11.98
CA GLY A 185 -19.37 -13.10 11.28
C GLY A 185 -20.88 -12.84 11.15
N LEU A 186 -21.28 -11.59 11.37
CA LEU A 186 -22.67 -11.14 11.28
C LEU A 186 -23.25 -11.34 9.88
#